data_AF-A0A2V7S578-F1
#
_entry.id   AF-A0A2V7S578-F1
#
_cell.length_a   1.000
_cell.length_b   1.000
_cell.length_c   1.000
_cell.angle_alpha   90.00
_cell.angle_beta   90.00
_cell.angle_gamma   90.00
#
_symmetry.space_group_name_H-M   'P 1'
#
loop_
_entity.id
_entity.type
_entity.pdbx_description
1 polymer ?
#
loop_
_entity_poly.entity_id
_entity_poly.type
_entity_poly.pdbx_seq_one_letter_code
_entity_poly.pdbx_strand_id
1 'polypeptide(L)'
;MKTPMKRNGFTLIELLIVTSLIGLLAAFAIPKLSNTRERAQLAAMKTDLRNLVTVEEIFLADSLKYATDLGSRYTVSAGDLMPTIALTADGWTASITSTNTTQTCSVFVGSTSIPPAIKEGAPVCEP
;
A
#
# COMPACT_ATOMS: atom_id res chain seq x y z
N MET A 1 26.97 -16.67 60.41
CA MET A 1 26.97 -17.80 59.46
C MET A 1 26.09 -17.40 58.27
N LYS A 2 26.66 -17.09 57.10
CA LYS A 2 25.91 -16.65 55.90
C LYS A 2 25.69 -17.85 54.99
N THR A 3 24.45 -18.25 54.79
CA THR A 3 24.04 -19.36 53.93
C THR A 3 24.25 -18.96 52.46
N PRO A 4 24.93 -19.77 51.62
CA PRO A 4 25.10 -19.44 50.21
C PRO A 4 23.75 -19.55 49.48
N MET A 5 23.33 -18.47 48.81
CA MET A 5 22.15 -18.49 47.95
C MET A 5 22.42 -19.40 46.74
N LYS A 6 21.60 -20.45 46.56
CA LYS A 6 21.60 -21.25 45.32
C LYS A 6 21.30 -20.34 44.14
N ARG A 7 22.25 -20.22 43.22
CA ARG A 7 22.01 -19.61 41.90
C ARG A 7 21.25 -20.62 41.05
N ASN A 8 19.97 -20.34 40.80
CA ASN A 8 19.17 -21.07 39.83
C ASN A 8 19.57 -20.58 38.44
N GLY A 9 20.31 -21.39 37.68
CA GLY A 9 20.64 -21.13 36.28
C GLY A 9 19.65 -21.83 35.35
N PHE A 10 19.34 -21.20 34.22
CA PHE A 10 18.62 -21.84 33.11
C PHE A 10 19.45 -22.98 32.54
N THR A 11 18.81 -24.11 32.19
CA THR A 11 19.51 -25.18 31.49
C THR A 11 19.68 -24.84 30.01
N LEU A 12 20.77 -25.30 29.40
CA LEU A 12 20.99 -25.16 27.96
C LEU A 12 19.86 -25.79 27.14
N ILE A 13 19.30 -26.90 27.63
CA ILE A 13 18.21 -27.60 26.95
C ILE A 13 16.89 -26.81 26.99
N GLU A 14 16.58 -26.12 28.09
CA GLU A 14 15.41 -25.23 28.14
C GLU A 14 15.52 -24.10 27.12
N LEU A 15 16.70 -23.49 26.99
CA LEU A 15 16.89 -22.40 26.05
C LEU A 15 16.86 -22.89 24.59
N LEU A 16 17.32 -24.11 24.33
CA LEU A 16 17.23 -24.76 23.00
C LEU A 16 15.78 -25.08 22.62
N ILE A 17 14.98 -25.63 23.52
CA ILE A 17 13.57 -25.93 23.24
C ILE A 17 12.80 -24.62 23.01
N VAL A 18 13.03 -23.58 23.82
CA VAL A 18 12.34 -22.29 23.66
C VAL A 18 12.68 -21.64 22.32
N THR A 19 13.96 -21.56 21.96
CA THR A 19 14.37 -20.93 20.69
C THR A 19 13.91 -21.74 19.48
N SER A 20 13.88 -23.08 19.56
CA SER A 20 13.32 -23.91 18.48
C SER A 20 11.82 -23.71 18.28
N LEU A 21 11.04 -23.56 19.36
CA LEU A 21 9.60 -23.28 19.28
C LEU A 21 9.33 -21.87 18.72
N ILE A 22 10.06 -20.85 19.17
CA ILE A 22 9.93 -19.49 18.63
C ILE A 22 10.33 -19.47 17.14
N GLY A 23 11.38 -20.19 16.76
CA GLY A 23 11.81 -20.33 15.36
C GLY A 23 10.73 -20.95 14.47
N LEU A 24 10.05 -22.00 14.96
CA LEU A 24 8.95 -22.64 14.24
C LEU A 24 7.76 -21.69 14.04
N LEU A 25 7.36 -20.95 15.08
CA LEU A 25 6.26 -19.98 14.98
C LEU A 25 6.62 -18.81 14.04
N ALA A 26 7.85 -18.30 14.12
CA ALA A 26 8.32 -17.22 13.25
C ALA A 26 8.35 -17.62 11.78
N ALA A 27 8.75 -18.86 11.47
CA ALA A 27 8.80 -19.38 10.11
C ALA A 27 7.43 -19.32 9.40
N PHE A 28 6.34 -19.59 10.11
CA PHE A 28 4.99 -19.47 9.54
C PHE A 28 4.44 -18.04 9.55
N ALA A 29 4.80 -17.23 10.54
CA ALA A 29 4.24 -15.89 10.72
C ALA A 29 4.79 -14.87 9.70
N ILE A 30 6.09 -14.92 9.40
CA ILE A 30 6.78 -13.96 8.52
C ILE A 30 6.19 -13.91 7.10
N PRO A 31 6.03 -15.04 6.37
CA PRO A 31 5.51 -14.98 5.00
C PRO A 31 4.05 -14.48 4.95
N LYS A 32 3.23 -14.85 5.95
CA LYS A 32 1.84 -14.39 6.07
C LYS A 32 1.75 -12.87 6.25
N LEU A 33 2.63 -12.30 7.07
CA LEU A 33 2.66 -10.86 7.31
C LEU A 33 3.08 -10.09 6.05
N SER A 34 4.05 -10.59 5.28
CA SER A 34 4.47 -9.96 4.01
C SER A 34 3.32 -9.84 3.02
N ASN A 35 2.60 -10.94 2.76
CA ASN A 35 1.47 -10.95 1.83
C ASN A 35 0.31 -10.06 2.31
N THR A 36 0.10 -9.96 3.63
CA THR A 36 -0.95 -9.11 4.19
C THR A 36 -0.61 -7.63 4.04
N ARG A 37 0.66 -7.25 4.22
CA ARG A 37 1.13 -5.88 3.99
C ARG A 37 0.98 -5.45 2.54
N GLU A 38 1.36 -6.32 1.60
CA GLU A 38 1.19 -6.04 0.17
C GLU A 38 -0.29 -5.85 -0.18
N ARG A 39 -1.19 -6.74 0.29
CA ARG A 39 -2.63 -6.57 0.05
C ARG A 39 -3.20 -5.29 0.65
N ALA A 40 -2.72 -4.88 1.82
CA ALA A 40 -3.11 -3.62 2.45
C ALA A 40 -2.64 -2.41 1.62
N GLN A 41 -1.42 -2.46 1.08
CA GLN A 41 -0.88 -1.44 0.17
C GLN A 41 -1.75 -1.32 -1.10
N LEU A 42 -2.07 -2.43 -1.76
CA LEU A 42 -2.93 -2.41 -2.95
C LEU A 42 -4.33 -1.84 -2.66
N ALA A 43 -4.88 -2.15 -1.48
CA ALA A 43 -6.16 -1.60 -1.06
C ALA A 43 -6.09 -0.09 -0.79
N ALA A 44 -4.98 0.39 -0.21
CA ALA A 44 -4.71 1.81 0.00
C ALA A 44 -4.58 2.54 -1.34
N MET A 45 -3.73 2.07 -2.26
CA MET A 45 -3.56 2.63 -3.60
C MET A 45 -4.89 2.73 -4.37
N LYS A 46 -5.74 1.69 -4.30
CA LYS A 46 -7.07 1.72 -4.92
C LYS A 46 -7.98 2.77 -4.29
N THR A 47 -7.89 2.96 -2.97
CA THR A 47 -8.67 3.96 -2.24
C THR A 47 -8.18 5.36 -2.60
N ASP A 48 -6.87 5.56 -2.67
CA ASP A 48 -6.26 6.82 -3.06
C ASP A 48 -6.65 7.20 -4.48
N LEU A 49 -6.64 6.27 -5.44
CA LEU A 49 -7.13 6.54 -6.79
C LEU A 49 -8.64 6.87 -6.84
N ARG A 50 -9.48 6.29 -5.97
CA ARG A 50 -10.90 6.69 -5.88
C ARG A 50 -11.07 8.08 -5.28
N ASN A 51 -10.25 8.42 -4.29
CA ASN A 51 -10.21 9.75 -3.72
C ASN A 51 -9.72 10.76 -4.78
N LEU A 52 -8.73 10.38 -5.59
CA LEU A 52 -8.24 11.19 -6.70
C LEU A 52 -9.36 11.52 -7.69
N VAL A 53 -10.15 10.51 -8.09
CA VAL A 53 -11.33 10.74 -8.93
C VAL A 53 -12.27 11.76 -8.29
N THR A 54 -12.58 11.59 -7.01
CA THR A 54 -13.47 12.52 -6.30
C THR A 54 -12.92 13.94 -6.27
N VAL A 55 -11.61 14.11 -6.04
CA VAL A 55 -10.96 15.42 -5.99
C VAL A 55 -10.91 16.07 -7.37
N GLU A 56 -10.64 15.31 -8.44
CA GLU A 56 -10.69 15.81 -9.81
C GLU A 56 -12.10 16.26 -10.21
N GLU A 57 -13.15 15.52 -9.82
CA GLU A 57 -14.55 15.95 -10.06
C GLU A 57 -14.89 17.25 -9.31
N ILE A 58 -14.40 17.40 -8.08
CA ILE A 58 -14.56 18.66 -7.32
C ILE A 58 -13.81 19.80 -8.02
N PHE A 59 -12.59 19.55 -8.49
CA PHE A 59 -11.77 20.56 -9.16
C PHE A 59 -12.37 20.96 -10.53
N LEU A 60 -12.97 20.01 -11.24
CA LEU A 60 -13.75 20.25 -12.45
C LEU A 60 -14.96 21.15 -12.15
N ALA A 61 -15.70 20.88 -11.08
CA ALA A 61 -16.84 21.70 -10.70
C ALA A 61 -16.44 23.15 -10.37
N ASP A 62 -15.27 23.36 -9.75
CA ASP A 62 -14.78 24.68 -9.37
C ASP A 62 -14.14 25.46 -10.53
N SER A 63 -13.43 24.77 -11.43
CA SER A 63 -12.53 25.40 -12.41
C SER A 63 -12.80 25.05 -13.87
N LEU A 64 -13.82 24.22 -14.13
CA LEU A 64 -14.24 23.72 -15.45
C LEU A 64 -13.11 23.02 -16.23
N LYS A 65 -12.10 22.50 -15.52
CA LYS A 65 -11.00 21.71 -16.08
C LYS A 65 -10.48 20.71 -15.05
N TYR A 66 -9.83 19.65 -15.53
CA TYR A 66 -9.04 18.74 -14.72
C TYR A 66 -7.61 19.29 -14.49
N ALA A 67 -6.93 18.79 -13.47
CA ALA A 67 -5.56 19.19 -13.15
C ALA A 67 -4.56 18.04 -13.32
N THR A 68 -3.29 18.38 -13.49
CA THR A 68 -2.18 17.41 -13.34
C THR A 68 -1.50 17.50 -11.98
N ASP A 69 -1.78 18.58 -11.24
CA ASP A 69 -1.29 18.84 -9.89
C ASP A 69 -2.41 19.43 -9.04
N LEU A 70 -2.80 18.69 -8.00
CA LEU A 70 -3.86 19.05 -7.08
C LEU A 70 -3.32 19.75 -5.81
N GLY A 71 -1.99 19.85 -5.66
CA GLY A 71 -1.33 20.40 -4.49
C GLY A 71 -1.80 19.71 -3.19
N SER A 72 -2.10 20.50 -2.16
CA SER A 72 -2.53 19.99 -0.85
C SER A 72 -3.95 19.42 -0.82
N ARG A 73 -4.71 19.45 -1.93
CA ARG A 73 -6.07 18.89 -2.00
C ARG A 73 -6.08 17.38 -2.13
N TYR A 74 -4.95 16.79 -2.50
CA TYR A 74 -4.79 15.36 -2.64
C TYR A 74 -3.52 14.91 -1.94
N THR A 75 -3.63 13.81 -1.20
CA THR A 75 -2.51 13.18 -0.51
C THR A 75 -2.62 11.67 -0.66
N VAL A 76 -1.50 10.99 -0.77
CA VAL A 76 -1.43 9.54 -0.84
C VAL A 76 -1.14 8.92 0.52
N SER A 77 -1.46 7.65 0.63
CA SER A 77 -1.15 6.80 1.77
C SER A 77 0.36 6.64 1.96
N ALA A 78 0.76 6.34 3.20
CA ALA A 78 2.19 6.19 3.53
C ALA A 78 2.82 5.02 2.76
N GLY A 79 3.91 5.31 2.05
CA GLY A 79 4.66 4.34 1.24
C GLY A 79 4.36 4.42 -0.26
N ASP A 80 3.29 5.13 -0.64
CA ASP A 80 2.91 5.35 -2.03
C ASP A 80 3.59 6.61 -2.59
N LEU A 81 3.90 6.60 -3.87
CA LEU A 81 4.39 7.76 -4.60
C LEU A 81 3.22 8.62 -5.08
N MET A 82 3.47 9.90 -5.34
CA MET A 82 2.47 10.76 -5.98
C MET A 82 2.05 10.16 -7.33
N PRO A 83 0.74 10.15 -7.66
CA PRO A 83 0.27 9.63 -8.91
C PRO A 83 0.74 10.51 -10.07
N THR A 84 1.10 9.88 -11.18
CA THR A 84 1.34 10.59 -12.44
C THR A 84 0.01 10.78 -13.15
N ILE A 85 -0.44 12.02 -13.27
CA ILE A 85 -1.70 12.38 -13.92
C ILE A 85 -1.42 12.92 -15.33
N ALA A 86 -2.11 12.40 -16.33
CA ALA A 86 -2.05 12.89 -17.71
C ALA A 86 -3.45 13.23 -18.23
N LEU A 87 -3.62 14.46 -18.70
CA LEU A 87 -4.87 14.95 -19.29
C LEU A 87 -5.09 14.37 -20.69
N THR A 88 -6.35 14.10 -21.02
CA THR A 88 -6.78 13.62 -22.34
C THR A 88 -7.76 14.62 -22.95
N ALA A 89 -8.29 14.33 -24.14
CA ALA A 89 -9.22 15.24 -24.82
C ALA A 89 -10.55 15.42 -24.06
N ASP A 90 -10.98 14.40 -23.32
CA ASP A 90 -12.28 14.29 -22.67
C ASP A 90 -12.20 13.90 -21.18
N GLY A 91 -11.00 13.81 -20.62
CA GLY A 91 -10.79 13.35 -19.25
C GLY A 91 -9.32 13.33 -18.85
N TRP A 92 -8.93 12.26 -18.14
CA TRP A 92 -7.57 12.11 -17.60
C TRP A 92 -7.29 10.64 -17.24
N THR A 93 -6.00 10.35 -17.13
CA THR A 93 -5.48 9.06 -16.66
C THR A 93 -4.57 9.30 -15.47
N ALA A 94 -4.55 8.37 -14.53
CA ALA A 94 -3.58 8.40 -13.43
C ALA A 94 -3.04 7.01 -13.13
N SER A 95 -1.75 6.96 -12.81
CA SER A 95 -1.07 5.77 -12.34
C SER A 95 -0.33 6.06 -11.04
N ILE A 96 -0.48 5.17 -10.06
CA ILE A 96 0.19 5.23 -8.77
C ILE A 96 1.01 3.96 -8.55
N THR A 97 2.20 4.14 -7.98
CA THR A 97 3.11 3.07 -7.60
C THR A 97 3.53 3.24 -6.14
N SER A 98 3.96 2.14 -5.51
CA SER A 98 4.40 2.14 -4.12
C SER A 98 5.83 1.64 -4.01
N THR A 99 6.53 2.08 -2.98
CA THR A 99 7.88 1.59 -2.64
C THR A 99 7.87 0.20 -2.00
N ASN A 100 6.69 -0.30 -1.59
CA ASN A 100 6.53 -1.56 -0.86
C ASN A 100 5.95 -2.70 -1.71
N THR A 101 5.58 -2.43 -2.97
CA THR A 101 5.10 -3.43 -3.93
C THR A 101 5.62 -3.11 -5.33
N THR A 102 5.74 -4.11 -6.18
CA THR A 102 6.07 -3.93 -7.60
C THR A 102 4.83 -3.66 -8.46
N GLN A 103 3.63 -3.73 -7.87
CA GLN A 103 2.38 -3.55 -8.59
C GLN A 103 2.10 -2.08 -8.87
N THR A 104 1.53 -1.81 -10.03
CA THR A 104 1.06 -0.48 -10.44
C THR A 104 -0.45 -0.49 -10.46
N CYS A 105 -1.05 0.54 -9.86
CA CYS A 105 -2.49 0.76 -9.95
C CYS A 105 -2.76 1.92 -10.88
N SER A 106 -3.76 1.80 -11.75
CA SER A 106 -4.18 2.90 -12.61
C SER A 106 -5.70 3.07 -12.62
N VAL A 107 -6.12 4.27 -13.02
CA VAL A 107 -7.51 4.66 -13.23
C VAL A 107 -7.58 5.66 -14.39
N PHE A 108 -8.70 5.70 -15.07
CA PHE A 108 -8.99 6.73 -16.07
C PHE A 108 -10.43 7.21 -15.98
N VAL A 109 -10.64 8.44 -16.43
CA VAL A 109 -11.94 9.08 -16.67
C VAL A 109 -11.92 9.58 -18.11
N GLY A 110 -13.03 9.43 -18.83
CA GLY A 110 -13.13 9.66 -20.27
C GLY A 110 -12.84 8.41 -21.12
N SER A 111 -12.55 8.62 -22.41
CA SER A 111 -12.44 7.54 -23.40
C SER A 111 -11.05 6.91 -23.53
N THR A 112 -10.01 7.56 -22.98
CA THR A 112 -8.63 7.07 -23.07
C THR A 112 -8.31 6.20 -21.87
N SER A 113 -8.26 4.89 -22.07
CA SER A 113 -7.85 3.94 -21.03
C SER A 113 -6.34 3.83 -20.90
N ILE A 114 -5.88 3.45 -19.71
CA ILE A 114 -4.48 3.14 -19.42
C ILE A 114 -4.41 1.77 -18.74
N PRO A 115 -3.56 0.83 -19.20
CA PRO A 115 -3.39 -0.46 -18.52
C PRO A 115 -2.97 -0.27 -17.05
N PRO A 116 -3.43 -1.12 -16.11
CA PRO A 116 -4.41 -2.21 -16.27
C PRO A 116 -5.90 -1.77 -16.23
N ALA A 117 -6.21 -0.48 -16.07
CA ALA A 117 -7.59 -0.01 -16.00
C ALA A 117 -8.31 -0.12 -17.36
N ILE A 118 -9.36 -0.94 -17.40
CA ILE A 118 -10.23 -1.12 -18.59
C ILE A 118 -11.63 -0.56 -18.41
N LYS A 119 -12.01 -0.22 -17.17
CA LYS A 119 -13.31 0.35 -16.84
C LYS A 119 -13.09 1.74 -16.22
N GLU A 120 -13.81 2.71 -16.77
CA GLU A 120 -13.77 4.09 -16.32
C GLU A 120 -14.11 4.21 -14.82
N GLY A 121 -13.36 5.05 -14.11
CA GLY A 121 -13.55 5.33 -12.68
C GLY A 121 -13.30 4.13 -11.75
N ALA A 122 -12.84 2.99 -12.27
CA ALA A 122 -12.58 1.78 -11.50
C ALA A 122 -11.08 1.51 -11.43
N PRO A 123 -10.42 1.78 -10.29
CA PRO A 123 -9.00 1.49 -10.14
C PRO A 123 -8.69 0.00 -10.20
N VAL A 124 -7.74 -0.36 -11.06
CA VAL A 124 -7.24 -1.73 -11.22
C VAL A 124 -5.75 -1.73 -10.91
N CYS A 125 -5.26 -2.79 -10.29
CA CYS A 125 -3.85 -2.97 -10.01
C CYS A 125 -3.39 -4.30 -10.58
N GLU A 126 -2.24 -4.27 -11.25
CA GLU A 126 -1.55 -5.45 -11.76
C GLU A 126 -0.04 -5.29 -11.53
N PRO A 127 0.70 -6.41 -11.42
CA PRO A 127 2.16 -6.43 -11.43
C PRO A 127 2.75 -5.91 -12.75
#